data_AF-A0A967U583-F1
#
_entry.id   AF-A0A967U583-F1
#
_cell.length_a   1.000
_cell.length_b   1.000
_cell.length_c   1.000
_cell.angle_alpha   90.00
_cell.angle_beta   90.00
_cell.angle_gamma   90.00
#
_symmetry.space_group_name_H-M   'P 1'
#
loop_
_entity.id
_entity.type
_entity.pdbx_description
1 polymer ?
#
loop_
_entity_poly.entity_id
_entity_poly.type
_entity_poly.pdbx_seq_one_letter_code
_entity_poly.pdbx_strand_id
1 'polypeptide(L)' 'MPTSNNTAIRARLKGGKGYLTIKGPQAGATRAEYEYEIPHSDAEEIIDTLCKNMVIDKTRYKIK' A
#
# COMPACT_ATOMS: atom_id res chain seq x y z
N MET A 1 -6.85 -0.35 6.41
CA MET A 1 -8.24 0.03 6.70
C MET A 1 -9.03 0.04 5.40
N PRO A 2 -10.19 -0.63 5.29
CA PRO A 2 -11.14 -0.33 4.24
C PRO A 2 -11.83 0.99 4.62
N THR A 3 -11.57 2.09 3.90
CA THR A 3 -12.42 3.30 3.99
C THR A 3 -13.81 2.94 3.50
N SER A 4 -14.87 3.61 3.98
CA SER A 4 -16.32 3.29 3.89
C SER A 4 -16.89 2.75 2.57
N ASN A 5 -16.14 2.76 1.47
CA ASN A 5 -16.45 2.14 0.18
C ASN A 5 -15.60 0.88 -0.14
N ASN A 6 -15.11 0.16 0.88
CA ASN A 6 -14.28 -1.04 0.69
C ASN A 6 -12.97 -0.79 -0.09
N THR A 7 -12.46 0.44 -0.05
CA THR A 7 -11.21 0.84 -0.69
C THR A 7 -10.05 0.61 0.28
N ALA A 8 -9.01 -0.10 -0.14
CA ALA A 8 -7.83 -0.37 0.67
C ALA A 8 -6.58 0.20 0.00
N ILE A 9 -5.90 1.10 0.71
CA ILE A 9 -4.61 1.66 0.29
C ILE A 9 -3.50 0.91 1.01
N ARG A 10 -2.45 0.55 0.29
CA ARG A 10 -1.26 -0.10 0.82
C ARG A 10 -0.02 0.63 0.30
N ALA A 11 0.66 1.35 1.18
CA ALA A 11 2.01 1.82 0.91
C ALA A 11 3.03 0.71 1.21
N ARG A 12 4.07 0.60 0.40
CA ARG A 12 5.18 -0.33 0.58
C ARG A 12 6.49 0.37 0.24
N LEU A 13 7.49 0.21 1.10
CA LEU A 13 8.87 0.58 0.80
C LEU A 13 9.68 -0.65 0.40
N LYS A 14 10.48 -0.53 -0.66
CA LYS A 14 11.39 -1.58 -1.11
C LYS A 14 12.66 -0.97 -1.71
N GLY A 15 13.80 -1.19 -1.04
CA GLY A 15 15.12 -0.82 -1.56
C GLY A 15 15.28 0.68 -1.89
N GLY A 16 14.72 1.56 -1.07
CA GLY A 16 14.76 3.01 -1.28
C GLY A 16 13.73 3.55 -2.28
N LYS A 17 12.83 2.72 -2.80
CA LYS A 17 11.68 3.15 -3.61
C LYS A 17 10.37 2.89 -2.87
N GLY A 18 9.46 3.85 -2.95
CA GLY A 18 8.10 3.71 -2.46
C GLY A 18 7.17 3.18 -3.54
N TYR A 19 6.18 2.38 -3.13
CA TYR A 19 5.12 1.89 -3.98
C TYR A 19 3.79 2.11 -3.27
N LEU A 20 2.83 2.69 -3.97
CA LEU A 20 1.48 2.89 -3.48
C LEU A 20 0.54 2.00 -4.28
N THR A 21 -0.09 1.05 -3.61
CA THR A 21 -1.15 0.23 -4.20
C THR A 21 -2.50 0.70 -3.68
N ILE A 22 -3.39 1.09 -4.57
CA ILE A 22 -4.78 1.47 -4.26
C ILE A 22 -5.68 0.36 -4.79
N LYS A 23 -6.38 -0.33 -3.89
CA LYS A 23 -7.41 -1.32 -4.22
C LYS A 23 -8.76 -0.66 -4.06
N GLY A 24 -9.50 -0.53 -5.16
CA GLY A 24 -10.87 -0.04 -5.16
C GLY A 24 -11.87 -1.08 -4.61
N PRO A 25 -13.15 -0.68 -4.47
CA PRO A 25 -14.22 -1.59 -4.13
C PRO A 25 -14.26 -2.80 -5.05
N GLN A 26 -14.67 -3.93 -4.49
CA GLN A 26 -14.94 -5.13 -5.27
C GLN A 26 -16.21 -4.92 -6.10
N ALA A 27 -16.08 -4.98 -7.42
CA ALA A 27 -17.19 -4.99 -8.38
C ALA A 27 -17.32 -6.42 -8.92
N GLY A 28 -18.07 -7.27 -8.21
CA GLY A 28 -18.25 -8.68 -8.56
C GLY A 28 -16.98 -9.52 -8.36
N ALA A 29 -16.47 -10.15 -9.43
CA ALA A 29 -15.24 -10.96 -9.41
C ALA A 29 -13.96 -10.16 -9.71
N THR A 30 -14.10 -8.87 -10.01
CA THR A 30 -13.00 -7.96 -10.37
C THR A 30 -12.92 -6.82 -9.37
N ARG A 31 -11.70 -6.32 -9.14
CA ARG A 31 -11.49 -5.09 -8.38
C ARG A 31 -10.47 -4.23 -9.11
N ALA A 32 -10.66 -2.92 -9.06
CA ALA A 32 -9.67 -2.00 -9.59
C ALA A 32 -8.45 -2.03 -8.68
N GLU A 33 -7.28 -2.37 -9.22
CA GLU A 33 -6.01 -2.23 -8.53
C GLU A 33 -5.14 -1.27 -9.32
N TYR A 34 -4.63 -0.26 -8.64
CA TYR A 34 -3.66 0.67 -9.19
C TYR A 34 -2.38 0.57 -8.39
N GLU A 35 -1.25 0.42 -9.07
CA GLU A 35 0.08 0.42 -8.47
C GLU A 35 0.88 1.57 -9.07
N TYR A 36 1.45 2.40 -8.20
CA TYR A 36 2.28 3.54 -8.59
C TYR A 36 3.61 3.49 -7.86
N GLU A 37 4.68 3.80 -8.57
CA GLU A 37 5.95 4.17 -7.92
C GLU A 37 5.80 5.57 -7.34
N ILE A 38 6.18 5.73 -6.07
CA ILE A 38 6.23 7.02 -5.38
C ILE A 38 7.63 7.24 -4.80
N PRO A 39 8.06 8.50 -4.62
CA PRO A 39 9.30 8.80 -3.93
C PRO A 39 9.36 8.16 -2.53
N HIS A 40 10.58 7.89 -2.07
CA HIS A 40 10.80 7.28 -0.75
C HIS A 40 10.19 8.14 0.36
N SER A 41 10.44 9.45 0.31
CA SER A 41 9.99 10.41 1.32
C SER A 41 8.47 10.45 1.40
N ASP A 42 7.78 10.48 0.25
CA ASP A 42 6.32 10.44 0.20
C ASP A 42 5.77 9.14 0.79
N ALA A 43 6.41 8.00 0.50
CA ALA A 43 6.00 6.73 1.07
C ALA A 43 6.19 6.67 2.60
N GLU A 44 7.29 7.24 3.12
CA GLU A 44 7.52 7.37 4.55
C GLU A 44 6.49 8.28 5.20
N GLU A 45 6.22 9.46 4.61
CA GLU A 45 5.23 10.39 5.12
C GLU A 45 3.83 9.77 5.14
N ILE A 46 3.45 9.03 4.09
CA ILE A 46 2.17 8.31 4.04
C ILE A 46 2.09 7.25 5.14
N ILE A 47 3.18 6.50 5.38
CA ILE A 47 3.20 5.47 6.44
C ILE A 47 3.12 6.14 7.82
N ASP A 48 3.89 7.19 8.05
CA ASP A 48 3.96 7.88 9.35
C ASP A 48 2.70 8.68 9.67
N THR A 49 2.08 9.29 8.66
CA THR A 49 0.91 10.16 8.84
C THR A 49 -0.39 9.36 8.85
N LEU A 50 -0.56 8.42 7.91
CA LEU A 50 -1.83 7.70 7.70
C LEU A 50 -1.86 6.31 8.36
N CYS A 51 -0.73 5.71 8.70
CA CYS A 51 -0.64 4.33 9.20
C CYS A 51 -0.11 4.18 10.63
N LYS A 52 -0.19 5.22 11.49
CA LYS A 52 0.35 5.24 12.88
C LYS A 52 0.09 4.00 13.74
N ASN A 53 -1.02 3.27 13.54
CA ASN A 53 -1.38 2.10 14.34
C ASN A 53 -1.39 0.77 13.55
N MET A 54 -0.97 0.77 12.28
CA MET A 54 -1.06 -0.39 11.38
C MET A 54 0.17 -0.51 10.47
N VAL A 55 1.35 -0.25 11.00
CA VAL A 55 2.59 -0.50 10.28
C VAL A 55 2.86 -2.00 10.30
N ILE A 56 2.71 -2.67 9.16
CA ILE A 56 3.10 -4.06 8.99
C ILE A 56 4.46 -4.08 8.30
N ASP A 57 5.52 -4.21 9.10
CA ASP A 57 6.85 -4.51 8.57
C ASP A 57 6.98 -6.01 8.31
N LYS A 58 7.38 -6.37 7.09
CA LYS A 58 7.52 -7.76 6.65
C LYS A 58 8.68 -7.89 5.66
N THR A 59 9.75 -8.53 6.12
CA THR A 59 10.84 -9.00 5.26
C THR A 59 10.38 -10.20 4.44
N ARG A 60 10.15 -10.02 3.13
CA ARG A 60 9.77 -11.10 2.22
C ARG A 60 11.01 -11.67 1.52
N TYR A 61 11.40 -12.89 1.89
CA TYR A 61 12.43 -13.66 1.18
C TYR A 61 11.83 -14.26 -0.11
N LYS A 62 12.50 -14.04 -1.25
CA LYS A 62 12.23 -14.82 -2.47
C LYS A 62 13.05 -16.10 -2.37
N ILE A 63 12.37 -17.22 -2.12
CA ILE A 63 12.98 -18.54 -2.26
C ILE A 63 12.93 -18.86 -3.76
N LYS A 64 14.07 -19.22 -4.34
CA LYS A 64 14.23 -19.53 -5.76
C LYS A 64 14.12 -21.04 -5.97
#